data_AF-A0A316X906-F1
#
_entry.id   AF-A0A316X906-F1
#
_cell.length_a   1.000
_cell.length_b   1.000
_cell.length_c   1.000
_cell.angle_alpha   90.00
_cell.angle_beta   90.00
_cell.angle_gamma   90.00
#
_symmetry.space_group_name_H-M   'P 1'
#
loop_
_entity.id
_entity.type
_entity.pdbx_description
1 polymer ?
#
loop_
_entity_poly.entity_id
_entity_poly.type
_entity_poly.pdbx_seq_one_letter_code
_entity_poly.pdbx_strand_id
1 'polypeptide(L)'
;MKTRTTFKLGQIFLFAFGVILLSFQYSCKDDLIESQDEKTLEKNMSNSYARSFTGDSILLKNPYSVESMKIALEKVRDQNPKEIGGFEIRPSHVYLKFTPQNEDEVGLLKQDSTTHYFDYRLDAEYQDGFLENRAPDADSIPVYYTAVPIGKALPAVRHEVLSELYIPEQDPYFADIEDIERYEVNGKVGNRTDLFHNLLYTAYELTGNEKDLLTDDSTPQAKWIFGKKWYPSGRIQVKDDILDVVPVTGAQVLMRQWFTVAQGITDGNGNFSTSSVRGKAKYVIQWERYNYSVRNGSIFQAEMKGPNVKQQAWYPVIDGGEDEYHALIHQAAHDFYYGYRFGLTSPPKNNHIYNFGRQSQIKIAARKTAPWGVPSSYSHVRSELTFGLSAQIHIKAYGRLSDMVYGTTIHELSHALHSVIDRSAYNDICQDSFLSFNSAVKNRNRRLLESWPTTVETLMTLERYKRIRGYSVYRSTLSNNFQNRTISAENHYTSGGYDMIDLQNQNGIYGAGYPVDRVSGYTAPQLEQALKGSRNWYQWRDKIKSSYSNPTKIYLDELFSNWQD
;
A
#
# COMPACT_ATOMS: atom_id res chain seq x y z
N MET A 1 -50.02 -3.37 -22.45
CA MET A 1 -49.73 -3.54 -21.00
C MET A 1 -48.41 -2.86 -20.68
N LYS A 2 -48.43 -1.71 -20.01
CA LYS A 2 -47.22 -1.03 -19.50
C LYS A 2 -46.87 -1.64 -18.14
N THR A 3 -45.82 -2.43 -18.06
CA THR A 3 -45.25 -2.90 -16.79
C THR A 3 -44.56 -1.73 -16.11
N ARG A 4 -45.19 -1.22 -15.04
CA ARG A 4 -44.57 -0.29 -14.09
C ARG A 4 -43.45 -1.04 -13.36
N THR A 5 -42.21 -0.66 -13.63
CA THR A 5 -41.06 -0.95 -12.77
C THR A 5 -41.23 -0.17 -11.47
N THR A 6 -41.73 -0.82 -10.42
CA THR A 6 -41.70 -0.27 -9.07
C THR A 6 -40.27 -0.34 -8.55
N PHE A 7 -39.54 0.77 -8.61
CA PHE A 7 -38.30 0.94 -7.87
C PHE A 7 -38.58 0.79 -6.37
N LYS A 8 -37.93 -0.17 -5.71
CA LYS A 8 -38.04 -0.34 -4.25
C LYS A 8 -37.43 0.90 -3.59
N LEU A 9 -38.17 1.50 -2.65
CA LEU A 9 -37.79 2.71 -1.91
C LEU A 9 -36.34 2.67 -1.38
N GLY A 10 -35.80 1.50 -1.04
CA GLY A 10 -34.41 1.32 -0.58
C GLY A 10 -33.31 1.68 -1.59
N GLN A 11 -33.56 1.62 -2.91
CA GLN A 11 -32.57 2.01 -3.92
C GLN A 11 -32.48 3.53 -4.12
N ILE A 12 -33.56 4.26 -3.79
CA ILE A 12 -33.59 5.73 -3.86
C ILE A 12 -32.84 6.33 -2.66
N PHE A 13 -32.84 5.66 -1.50
CA PHE A 13 -32.09 6.07 -0.31
C PHE A 13 -30.58 5.80 -0.40
N LEU A 14 -30.14 4.79 -1.15
CA LEU A 14 -28.71 4.57 -1.49
C LEU A 14 -28.11 5.76 -2.28
N PHE A 15 -28.92 6.42 -3.11
CA PHE A 15 -28.51 7.63 -3.83
C PHE A 15 -28.34 8.84 -2.90
N ALA A 16 -29.22 8.99 -1.89
CA ALA A 16 -29.08 10.03 -0.87
C ALA A 16 -27.88 9.79 0.08
N PHE A 17 -27.54 8.52 0.32
CA PHE A 17 -26.35 8.11 1.07
C PHE A 17 -25.05 8.55 0.38
N GLY A 18 -25.01 8.45 -0.96
CA GLY A 18 -23.92 8.99 -1.76
C GLY A 18 -23.77 10.49 -1.61
N VAL A 19 -24.86 11.26 -1.70
CA VAL A 19 -24.81 12.74 -1.64
C VAL A 19 -24.38 13.27 -0.27
N ILE A 20 -24.79 12.63 0.84
CA ILE A 20 -24.38 13.05 2.18
C ILE A 20 -22.93 12.65 2.49
N LEU A 21 -22.47 11.48 2.01
CA LEU A 21 -21.05 11.10 2.09
C LEU A 21 -20.16 11.90 1.13
N LEU A 22 -20.68 12.34 -0.03
CA LEU A 22 -20.04 13.24 -0.99
C LEU A 22 -19.98 14.68 -0.45
N SER A 23 -20.94 15.12 0.36
CA SER A 23 -20.88 16.44 1.01
C SER A 23 -19.76 16.58 2.05
N PHE A 24 -19.11 15.48 2.46
CA PHE A 24 -17.84 15.52 3.22
C PHE A 24 -16.60 15.77 2.35
N GLN A 25 -16.74 16.00 1.03
CA GLN A 25 -15.64 16.31 0.11
C GLN A 25 -15.67 17.73 -0.45
N TYR A 26 -16.72 18.53 -0.20
CA TYR A 26 -16.75 19.93 -0.61
C TYR A 26 -16.02 20.82 0.41
N SER A 27 -14.68 20.84 0.35
CA SER A 27 -13.91 22.06 0.56
C SER A 27 -12.44 21.86 0.16
N CYS A 28 -12.19 21.81 -1.15
CA CYS A 28 -10.89 22.20 -1.70
C CYS A 28 -10.97 23.71 -1.99
N LYS A 29 -10.37 24.51 -1.11
CA LYS A 29 -9.75 25.81 -1.43
C LYS A 29 -8.91 26.26 -0.22
N ASP A 30 -7.62 26.36 -0.51
CA ASP A 30 -6.61 27.23 0.08
C ASP A 30 -6.34 27.15 1.60
N ASP A 31 -5.14 26.73 2.00
CA ASP A 31 -3.99 27.63 2.10
C ASP A 31 -2.72 26.82 2.45
N LEU A 32 -1.77 26.78 1.51
CA LEU A 32 -0.41 26.27 1.71
C LEU A 32 0.50 27.45 2.05
N ILE A 33 0.74 27.67 3.33
CA ILE A 33 1.99 28.30 3.78
C ILE A 33 2.45 27.53 5.01
N GLU A 34 3.42 26.64 4.83
CA GLU A 34 4.22 26.15 5.95
C GLU A 34 5.71 26.28 5.63
N SER A 35 6.40 26.74 6.65
CA SER A 35 7.72 27.34 6.68
C SER A 35 8.83 26.39 6.26
N GLN A 36 9.73 26.91 5.44
CA GLN A 36 11.09 26.39 5.31
C GLN A 36 11.77 26.56 6.66
N ASP A 37 12.16 25.46 7.30
CA ASP A 37 13.46 25.30 7.98
C ASP A 37 13.49 23.96 8.71
N GLU A 38 13.94 22.89 8.02
CA GLU A 38 14.60 21.71 8.63
C GLU A 38 15.21 20.71 7.62
N LYS A 39 15.53 21.14 6.38
CA LYS A 39 16.17 20.27 5.35
C LYS A 39 17.65 20.53 5.11
N THR A 40 18.34 21.18 6.04
CA THR A 40 19.71 21.71 5.80
C THR A 40 20.83 20.84 6.36
N LEU A 41 20.60 19.56 6.71
CA LEU A 41 21.65 18.72 7.32
C LEU A 41 21.98 17.37 6.65
N GLU A 42 21.42 17.04 5.49
CA GLU A 42 21.90 15.88 4.68
C GLU A 42 22.37 16.23 3.25
N LYS A 43 22.42 17.52 2.89
CA LYS A 43 22.66 17.94 1.49
C LYS A 43 24.13 18.06 1.07
N ASN A 44 25.02 17.22 1.58
CA ASN A 44 26.41 17.22 1.15
C ASN A 44 26.93 15.81 0.85
N MET A 45 26.41 15.19 -0.21
CA MET A 45 27.19 14.31 -1.07
C MET A 45 26.62 14.30 -2.51
N SER A 46 27.36 14.95 -3.41
CA SER A 46 27.34 14.93 -4.88
C SER A 46 26.00 15.10 -5.64
N ASN A 47 25.80 16.27 -6.25
CA ASN A 47 25.05 16.34 -7.51
C ASN A 47 25.47 17.55 -8.38
N SER A 48 26.63 17.46 -9.03
CA SER A 48 27.12 18.46 -10.00
C SER A 48 26.53 18.26 -11.41
N TYR A 49 25.51 17.42 -11.58
CA TYR A 49 24.98 17.02 -12.90
C TYR A 49 23.45 16.93 -12.98
N ALA A 50 22.71 17.58 -12.08
CA ALA A 50 21.25 17.63 -12.17
C ALA A 50 20.81 18.22 -13.52
N ARG A 51 19.98 17.49 -14.28
CA ARG A 51 19.34 18.02 -15.49
C ARG A 51 18.44 19.19 -15.09
N SER A 52 18.47 20.29 -15.83
CA SER A 52 17.64 21.45 -15.55
C SER A 52 16.19 21.17 -15.94
N PHE A 53 15.28 21.25 -14.97
CA PHE A 53 13.85 21.10 -15.17
C PHE A 53 13.24 22.42 -15.67
N THR A 54 12.51 22.38 -16.78
CA THR A 54 11.69 23.52 -17.26
C THR A 54 10.23 23.42 -16.82
N GLY A 55 9.89 22.42 -16.01
CA GLY A 55 8.57 22.09 -15.47
C GLY A 55 8.67 20.88 -14.53
N ASP A 56 7.56 20.23 -14.20
CA ASP A 56 7.51 19.16 -13.18
C ASP A 56 8.23 17.85 -13.56
N SER A 57 8.47 17.64 -14.85
CA SER A 57 9.14 16.45 -15.37
C SER A 57 9.86 16.72 -16.69
N ILE A 58 10.82 15.85 -17.01
CA ILE A 58 11.53 15.83 -18.28
C ILE A 58 11.32 14.45 -18.90
N LEU A 59 10.79 14.41 -20.13
CA LEU A 59 10.73 13.19 -20.92
C LEU A 59 12.11 12.89 -21.51
N LEU A 60 12.62 11.69 -21.24
CA LEU A 60 13.94 11.27 -21.69
C LEU A 60 13.86 10.63 -23.08
N LYS A 61 14.91 10.80 -23.89
CA LYS A 61 15.08 9.99 -25.09
C LYS A 61 15.41 8.56 -24.66
N ASN A 62 14.64 7.59 -25.17
CA ASN A 62 14.70 6.20 -24.72
C ASN A 62 15.85 5.41 -25.41
N PRO A 63 16.91 5.02 -24.69
CA PRO A 63 18.02 4.24 -25.27
C PRO A 63 17.61 2.84 -25.70
N TYR A 64 16.60 2.24 -25.06
CA TYR A 64 16.10 0.90 -25.38
C TYR A 64 15.05 0.89 -26.51
N SER A 65 14.65 2.04 -27.03
CA SER A 65 13.75 2.04 -28.19
C SER A 65 14.40 1.31 -29.36
N VAL A 66 13.63 0.52 -30.10
CA VAL A 66 14.13 -0.22 -31.27
C VAL A 66 14.79 0.74 -32.28
N GLU A 67 14.28 1.95 -32.42
CA GLU A 67 14.89 3.01 -33.22
C GLU A 67 16.29 3.38 -32.72
N SER A 68 16.44 3.75 -31.44
CA SER A 68 17.75 4.14 -30.89
C SER A 68 18.76 3.00 -30.96
N MET A 69 18.31 1.77 -30.68
CA MET A 69 19.16 0.58 -30.77
C MET A 69 19.59 0.28 -32.22
N LYS A 70 18.70 0.45 -33.21
CA LYS A 70 19.05 0.24 -34.63
C LYS A 70 20.09 1.26 -35.10
N ILE A 71 19.89 2.54 -34.78
CA ILE A 71 20.87 3.60 -35.08
C ILE A 71 22.21 3.31 -34.38
N ALA A 72 22.16 2.84 -33.12
CA ALA A 72 23.36 2.42 -32.41
C ALA A 72 24.07 1.27 -33.12
N LEU A 73 23.34 0.21 -33.51
CA LEU A 73 23.92 -0.94 -34.22
C LEU A 73 24.54 -0.55 -35.56
N GLU A 74 23.90 0.34 -36.33
CA GLU A 74 24.48 0.87 -37.58
C GLU A 74 25.80 1.58 -37.32
N LYS A 75 25.86 2.45 -36.31
CA LYS A 75 27.12 3.12 -35.93
C LYS A 75 28.22 2.16 -35.50
N VAL A 76 27.90 1.14 -34.70
CA VAL A 76 28.89 0.13 -34.29
C VAL A 76 29.34 -0.70 -35.51
N ARG A 77 28.43 -0.98 -36.44
CA ARG A 77 28.70 -1.72 -37.69
C ARG A 77 29.58 -0.95 -38.66
N ASP A 78 29.39 0.35 -38.80
CA ASP A 78 30.24 1.19 -39.64
C ASP A 78 31.70 1.17 -39.16
N GLN A 79 31.92 0.99 -37.85
CA GLN A 79 33.26 0.85 -37.25
C GLN A 79 33.82 -0.58 -37.30
N ASN A 80 32.95 -1.60 -37.43
CA ASN A 80 33.31 -3.03 -37.39
C ASN A 80 32.55 -3.84 -38.47
N PRO A 81 32.73 -3.53 -39.76
CA PRO A 81 31.86 -4.05 -40.83
C PRO A 81 32.01 -5.56 -41.08
N LYS A 82 33.12 -6.18 -40.67
CA LYS A 82 33.37 -7.61 -40.90
C LYS A 82 32.94 -8.49 -39.71
N GLU A 83 32.82 -7.89 -38.53
CA GLU A 83 32.73 -8.58 -37.25
C GLU A 83 31.29 -8.72 -36.75
N ILE A 84 30.38 -7.82 -37.14
CA ILE A 84 29.01 -7.77 -36.60
C ILE A 84 28.03 -8.75 -37.28
N GLY A 85 28.44 -9.41 -38.37
CA GLY A 85 27.66 -10.47 -39.03
C GLY A 85 26.20 -10.08 -39.35
N GLY A 86 25.33 -11.08 -39.50
CA GLY A 86 23.88 -10.91 -39.74
C GLY A 86 23.06 -10.61 -38.48
N PHE A 87 23.67 -10.05 -37.43
CA PHE A 87 22.93 -9.69 -36.21
C PHE A 87 21.93 -8.56 -36.50
N GLU A 88 20.69 -8.76 -36.08
CA GLU A 88 19.59 -7.82 -36.28
C GLU A 88 18.90 -7.52 -34.96
N ILE A 89 18.54 -6.26 -34.77
CA ILE A 89 17.69 -5.86 -33.64
C ILE A 89 16.24 -6.14 -33.99
N ARG A 90 15.61 -6.92 -33.12
CA ARG A 90 14.18 -7.21 -33.16
C ARG A 90 13.55 -6.74 -31.85
N PRO A 91 12.31 -6.25 -31.87
CA PRO A 91 11.58 -5.95 -30.65
C PRO A 91 11.62 -7.16 -29.70
N SER A 92 11.90 -6.90 -28.42
CA SER A 92 11.91 -7.92 -27.34
C SER A 92 10.80 -7.64 -26.32
N HIS A 93 10.46 -6.36 -26.14
CA HIS A 93 9.51 -5.87 -25.15
C HIS A 93 8.65 -4.77 -25.77
N VAL A 94 7.53 -4.47 -25.11
CA VAL A 94 6.68 -3.31 -25.42
C VAL A 94 6.51 -2.46 -24.17
N TYR A 95 6.68 -1.15 -24.31
CA TYR A 95 6.36 -0.18 -23.28
C TYR A 95 4.90 0.26 -23.44
N LEU A 96 4.10 0.06 -22.40
CA LEU A 96 2.65 0.19 -22.44
C LEU A 96 2.17 1.29 -21.50
N LYS A 97 1.13 1.98 -21.93
CA LYS A 97 0.28 2.83 -21.10
C LYS A 97 -1.13 2.25 -21.06
N PHE A 98 -1.60 1.89 -19.88
CA PHE A 98 -2.95 1.46 -19.61
C PHE A 98 -3.80 2.65 -19.15
N THR A 99 -5.03 2.74 -19.65
CA THR A 99 -6.00 3.78 -19.29
C THR A 99 -7.28 3.11 -18.78
N PRO A 100 -7.25 2.56 -17.56
CA PRO A 100 -8.41 1.89 -16.98
C PRO A 100 -9.60 2.86 -16.86
N GLN A 101 -10.80 2.34 -17.10
CA GLN A 101 -12.06 3.10 -17.05
C GLN A 101 -12.83 2.94 -15.73
N ASN A 102 -12.43 1.99 -14.89
CA ASN A 102 -13.00 1.72 -13.56
C ASN A 102 -12.00 0.89 -12.74
N GLU A 103 -12.28 0.65 -11.45
CA GLU A 103 -11.39 -0.18 -10.63
C GLU A 103 -11.44 -1.67 -10.98
N ASP A 104 -12.51 -2.18 -11.58
CA ASP A 104 -12.48 -3.58 -12.02
C ASP A 104 -11.35 -3.78 -13.04
N GLU A 105 -11.17 -2.82 -13.95
CA GLU A 105 -10.02 -2.78 -14.87
C GLU A 105 -8.68 -2.57 -14.14
N VAL A 106 -8.60 -1.72 -13.11
CA VAL A 106 -7.39 -1.61 -12.26
C VAL A 106 -7.08 -2.95 -11.57
N GLY A 107 -8.11 -3.65 -11.09
CA GLY A 107 -8.02 -4.98 -10.50
C GLY A 107 -7.52 -6.03 -11.48
N LEU A 108 -7.90 -5.94 -12.77
CA LEU A 108 -7.34 -6.78 -13.83
C LEU A 108 -5.83 -6.53 -14.03
N LEU A 109 -5.37 -5.28 -13.94
CA LEU A 109 -3.93 -4.98 -14.00
C LEU A 109 -3.21 -5.66 -12.83
N LYS A 110 -3.76 -5.58 -11.62
CA LYS A 110 -3.15 -6.10 -10.40
C LYS A 110 -3.37 -7.60 -10.15
N GLN A 111 -3.99 -8.32 -11.09
CA GLN A 111 -4.22 -9.77 -10.98
C GLN A 111 -2.94 -10.59 -11.19
N ASP A 112 -2.07 -10.16 -12.11
CA ASP A 112 -0.77 -10.78 -12.36
C ASP A 112 0.30 -10.12 -11.48
N SER A 113 0.72 -10.82 -10.42
CA SER A 113 1.75 -10.33 -9.50
C SER A 113 3.17 -10.29 -10.11
N THR A 114 3.37 -10.82 -11.32
CA THR A 114 4.65 -10.77 -12.04
C THR A 114 4.82 -9.50 -12.88
N THR A 115 3.77 -8.68 -13.00
CA THR A 115 3.81 -7.40 -13.73
C THR A 115 3.68 -6.25 -12.74
N HIS A 116 4.66 -5.35 -12.76
CA HIS A 116 4.66 -4.16 -11.91
C HIS A 116 4.17 -2.96 -12.71
N TYR A 117 3.21 -2.24 -12.14
CA TYR A 117 2.57 -1.09 -12.73
C TYR A 117 2.92 0.16 -11.93
N PHE A 118 3.22 1.23 -12.64
CA PHE A 118 3.57 2.53 -12.06
C PHE A 118 2.54 3.56 -12.53
N ASP A 119 2.10 4.42 -11.64
CA ASP A 119 1.19 5.53 -11.97
C ASP A 119 1.97 6.77 -12.50
N TYR A 120 3.18 6.54 -13.01
CA TYR A 120 4.07 7.54 -13.63
C TYR A 120 4.90 6.89 -14.74
N ARG A 121 5.43 7.71 -15.65
CA ARG A 121 6.21 7.26 -16.82
C ARG A 121 7.56 6.67 -16.40
N LEU A 122 7.94 5.58 -17.06
CA LEU A 122 9.24 4.94 -16.88
C LEU A 122 10.38 5.61 -17.66
N ASP A 123 10.04 6.49 -18.60
CA ASP A 123 10.95 7.24 -19.47
C ASP A 123 10.97 8.73 -19.14
N ALA A 124 10.64 9.10 -17.89
CA ALA A 124 10.68 10.46 -17.41
C ALA A 124 11.49 10.59 -16.12
N GLU A 125 12.16 11.73 -15.98
CA GLU A 125 12.67 12.24 -14.71
C GLU A 125 11.67 13.23 -14.13
N TYR A 126 11.53 13.22 -12.81
CA TYR A 126 10.59 14.06 -12.09
C TYR A 126 11.36 14.94 -11.10
N GLN A 127 10.89 16.16 -10.91
CA GLN A 127 11.42 17.02 -9.87
C GLN A 127 11.19 16.37 -8.49
N ASP A 128 12.14 16.56 -7.57
CA ASP A 128 12.04 16.04 -6.21
C ASP A 128 10.74 16.48 -5.54
N GLY A 129 9.99 15.51 -4.98
CA GLY A 129 8.71 15.75 -4.33
C GLY A 129 7.50 15.90 -5.27
N PHE A 130 7.68 15.94 -6.60
CA PHE A 130 6.55 16.12 -7.52
C PHE A 130 5.54 14.97 -7.46
N LEU A 131 6.01 13.72 -7.54
CA LEU A 131 5.12 12.55 -7.54
C LEU A 131 4.39 12.37 -6.20
N GLU A 132 5.02 12.83 -5.11
CA GLU A 132 4.49 12.80 -3.75
C GLU A 132 3.42 13.88 -3.54
N ASN A 133 3.58 15.04 -4.18
CA ASN A 133 2.68 16.20 -4.00
C ASN A 133 1.67 16.40 -5.14
N ARG A 134 1.65 15.54 -6.15
CA ARG A 134 0.71 15.68 -7.27
C ARG A 134 -0.74 15.58 -6.77
N ALA A 135 -1.53 16.60 -7.08
CA ALA A 135 -2.95 16.57 -6.82
C ALA A 135 -3.62 15.61 -7.82
N PRO A 136 -4.50 14.70 -7.36
CA PRO A 136 -5.33 13.98 -8.30
C PRO A 136 -6.35 14.94 -8.91
N ASP A 137 -6.60 14.84 -10.21
CA ASP A 137 -7.86 15.34 -10.75
C ASP A 137 -8.94 14.45 -10.11
N ALA A 138 -9.86 15.06 -9.35
CA ALA A 138 -10.76 14.38 -8.41
C ALA A 138 -11.59 13.22 -9.02
N ASP A 139 -11.74 13.22 -10.33
CA ASP A 139 -12.54 12.25 -11.10
C ASP A 139 -11.70 11.35 -12.03
N SER A 140 -10.36 11.44 -11.98
CA SER A 140 -9.48 10.69 -12.88
C SER A 140 -8.97 9.39 -12.27
N ILE A 141 -9.11 8.30 -13.01
CA ILE A 141 -8.45 7.04 -12.73
C ILE A 141 -6.99 7.18 -13.17
N PRO A 142 -6.01 6.82 -12.33
CA PRO A 142 -4.62 6.84 -12.75
C PRO A 142 -4.41 6.03 -14.01
N VAL A 143 -3.61 6.58 -14.91
CA VAL A 143 -2.99 5.80 -15.99
C VAL A 143 -1.83 5.00 -15.40
N TYR A 144 -1.60 3.81 -15.95
CA TYR A 144 -0.55 2.92 -15.48
C TYR A 144 0.44 2.60 -16.58
N TYR A 145 1.72 2.60 -16.24
CA TYR A 145 2.82 2.33 -17.14
C TYR A 145 3.53 1.05 -16.73
N THR A 146 3.91 0.26 -17.72
CA THR A 146 4.70 -0.97 -17.52
C THR A 146 5.40 -1.34 -18.81
N ALA A 147 6.44 -2.18 -18.73
CA ALA A 147 7.05 -2.79 -19.89
C ALA A 147 7.06 -4.30 -19.72
N VAL A 148 6.70 -5.01 -20.79
CA VAL A 148 6.52 -6.47 -20.78
C VAL A 148 7.14 -7.13 -22.01
N PRO A 149 7.56 -8.40 -21.91
CA PRO A 149 8.04 -9.14 -23.07
C PRO A 149 6.97 -9.26 -24.15
N ILE A 150 7.40 -9.31 -25.41
CA ILE A 150 6.49 -9.56 -26.53
C ILE A 150 5.83 -10.93 -26.36
N GLY A 151 4.53 -10.98 -26.67
CA GLY A 151 3.72 -12.19 -26.50
C GLY A 151 3.23 -12.43 -25.07
N LYS A 152 3.62 -11.60 -24.08
CA LYS A 152 2.99 -11.66 -22.75
C LYS A 152 1.49 -11.37 -22.89
N ALA A 153 0.66 -12.24 -22.31
CA ALA A 153 -0.78 -12.04 -22.27
C ALA A 153 -1.09 -10.75 -21.47
N LEU A 154 -1.79 -9.82 -22.11
CA LEU A 154 -2.16 -8.55 -21.48
C LEU A 154 -3.55 -8.65 -20.84
N PRO A 155 -3.79 -7.96 -19.72
CA PRO A 155 -5.12 -7.85 -19.15
C PRO A 155 -6.06 -7.13 -20.14
N ALA A 156 -7.36 -7.46 -20.07
CA ALA A 156 -8.40 -6.89 -20.93
C ALA A 156 -8.75 -5.45 -20.52
N VAL A 157 -7.75 -4.57 -20.57
CA VAL A 157 -7.81 -3.15 -20.22
C VAL A 157 -7.26 -2.36 -21.40
N ARG A 158 -7.91 -1.23 -21.71
CA ARG A 158 -7.48 -0.36 -22.81
C ARG A 158 -6.02 0.07 -22.60
N HIS A 159 -5.19 -0.15 -23.61
CA HIS A 159 -3.78 0.22 -23.58
C HIS A 159 -3.31 0.80 -24.91
N GLU A 160 -2.19 1.51 -24.82
CA GLU A 160 -1.43 2.10 -25.91
C GLU A 160 0.01 1.58 -25.84
N VAL A 161 0.57 1.19 -27.00
CA VAL A 161 2.00 0.89 -27.12
C VAL A 161 2.73 2.21 -27.33
N LEU A 162 3.51 2.63 -26.34
CA LEU A 162 4.28 3.87 -26.41
C LEU A 162 5.60 3.70 -27.18
N SER A 163 6.20 2.51 -27.10
CA SER A 163 7.46 2.20 -27.78
C SER A 163 7.68 0.70 -27.85
N GLU A 164 8.17 0.21 -29.00
CA GLU A 164 8.81 -1.09 -29.09
C GLU A 164 10.23 -1.00 -28.51
N LEU A 165 10.59 -1.95 -27.66
CA LEU A 165 11.84 -1.95 -26.93
C LEU A 165 12.71 -3.14 -27.35
N TYR A 166 14.00 -2.89 -27.48
CA TYR A 166 15.03 -3.92 -27.52
C TYR A 166 15.85 -3.85 -26.22
N ILE A 167 15.82 -4.91 -25.42
CA ILE A 167 16.54 -5.01 -24.13
C ILE A 167 17.64 -6.07 -24.29
N PRO A 168 18.87 -5.69 -24.67
CA PRO A 168 19.98 -6.63 -24.91
C PRO A 168 20.25 -7.56 -23.73
N GLU A 169 20.05 -7.09 -22.50
CA GLU A 169 20.25 -7.83 -21.26
C GLU A 169 19.38 -9.09 -21.14
N GLN A 170 18.29 -9.14 -21.91
CA GLN A 170 17.32 -10.23 -21.92
C GLN A 170 17.26 -10.96 -23.27
N ASP A 171 18.13 -10.61 -24.23
CA ASP A 171 18.21 -11.30 -25.52
C ASP A 171 19.02 -12.62 -25.39
N PRO A 172 18.47 -13.77 -25.81
CA PRO A 172 19.19 -15.05 -25.84
C PRO A 172 20.52 -15.03 -26.61
N TYR A 173 20.67 -14.17 -27.62
CA TYR A 173 21.91 -13.97 -28.36
C TYR A 173 23.06 -13.54 -27.44
N PHE A 174 22.76 -12.83 -26.35
CA PHE A 174 23.73 -12.37 -25.35
C PHE A 174 23.70 -13.21 -24.06
N ALA A 175 23.08 -14.39 -24.05
CA ALA A 175 22.98 -15.22 -22.85
C ALA A 175 24.35 -15.74 -22.35
N ASP A 176 25.32 -15.89 -23.25
CA ASP A 176 26.66 -16.45 -23.02
C ASP A 176 27.78 -15.40 -22.97
N ILE A 177 27.44 -14.11 -22.87
CA ILE A 177 28.47 -13.06 -22.75
C ILE A 177 29.27 -13.20 -21.45
N GLU A 178 30.54 -12.80 -21.52
CA GLU A 178 31.44 -12.85 -20.37
C GLU A 178 31.00 -11.85 -19.28
N ASP A 179 30.96 -12.33 -18.04
CA ASP A 179 30.59 -11.54 -16.88
C ASP A 179 31.83 -10.86 -16.29
N ILE A 180 32.27 -9.79 -16.96
CA ILE A 180 33.47 -9.02 -16.61
C ILE A 180 33.16 -7.92 -15.58
N GLU A 181 34.10 -7.57 -14.72
CA GLU A 181 33.87 -6.58 -13.65
C GLU A 181 33.65 -5.14 -14.16
N ARG A 182 34.36 -4.79 -15.24
CA ARG A 182 34.27 -3.51 -15.94
C ARG A 182 34.63 -3.68 -17.41
N TYR A 183 33.97 -2.93 -18.29
CA TYR A 183 34.24 -2.93 -19.73
C TYR A 183 34.67 -1.53 -20.16
N GLU A 184 35.80 -1.43 -20.86
CA GLU A 184 36.23 -0.20 -21.51
C GLU A 184 35.60 -0.12 -22.91
N VAL A 185 34.76 0.89 -23.11
CA VAL A 185 34.12 1.12 -24.41
C VAL A 185 35.11 1.84 -25.33
N ASN A 186 35.58 1.12 -26.35
CA ASN A 186 36.57 1.60 -27.31
C ASN A 186 36.11 1.48 -28.78
N GLY A 187 34.85 1.09 -29.02
CA GLY A 187 34.27 0.96 -30.36
C GLY A 187 34.66 -0.31 -31.11
N LYS A 188 35.60 -1.14 -30.60
CA LYS A 188 36.04 -2.36 -31.28
C LYS A 188 35.15 -3.54 -30.89
N VAL A 189 34.78 -4.36 -31.87
CA VAL A 189 33.96 -5.56 -31.68
C VAL A 189 34.72 -6.79 -32.16
N GLY A 190 35.18 -7.64 -31.23
CA GLY A 190 35.80 -8.93 -31.56
C GLY A 190 34.91 -10.14 -31.25
N ASN A 191 33.93 -9.98 -30.36
CA ASN A 191 33.03 -11.05 -29.92
C ASN A 191 31.65 -10.50 -29.48
N ARG A 192 30.76 -11.38 -29.03
CA ARG A 192 29.41 -11.00 -28.56
C ARG A 192 29.44 -10.10 -27.32
N THR A 193 30.39 -10.30 -26.41
CA THR A 193 30.57 -9.45 -25.22
C THR A 193 30.91 -8.03 -25.65
N ASP A 194 31.80 -7.83 -26.62
CA ASP A 194 32.13 -6.51 -27.14
C ASP A 194 30.93 -5.85 -27.83
N LEU A 195 30.21 -6.63 -28.67
CA LEU A 195 29.01 -6.13 -29.35
C LEU A 195 27.96 -5.66 -28.34
N PHE A 196 27.69 -6.44 -27.30
CA PHE A 196 26.74 -6.10 -26.24
C PHE A 196 27.07 -4.75 -25.59
N HIS A 197 28.30 -4.57 -25.14
CA HIS A 197 28.70 -3.38 -24.38
C HIS A 197 28.80 -2.14 -25.27
N ASN A 198 29.36 -2.25 -26.48
CA ASN A 198 29.42 -1.12 -27.42
C ASN A 198 28.03 -0.72 -27.90
N LEU A 199 27.14 -1.67 -28.22
CA LEU A 199 25.77 -1.37 -28.63
C LEU A 199 25.02 -0.58 -27.53
N LEU A 200 25.05 -1.09 -26.29
CA LEU A 200 24.38 -0.46 -25.16
C LEU A 200 24.94 0.95 -24.91
N TYR A 201 26.26 1.10 -24.89
CA TYR A 201 26.88 2.42 -24.69
C TYR A 201 26.52 3.40 -25.80
N THR A 202 26.62 3.00 -27.07
CA THR A 202 26.29 3.87 -28.21
C THR A 202 24.83 4.31 -28.16
N ALA A 203 23.89 3.44 -27.78
CA ALA A 203 22.48 3.80 -27.64
C ALA A 203 22.24 4.83 -26.51
N TYR A 204 22.93 4.67 -25.39
CA TYR A 204 22.86 5.62 -24.27
C TYR A 204 23.52 6.96 -24.59
N GLU A 205 24.66 6.96 -25.29
CA GLU A 205 25.34 8.18 -25.75
C GLU A 205 24.48 8.96 -26.76
N LEU A 206 23.87 8.26 -27.73
CA LEU A 206 22.94 8.85 -28.70
C LEU A 206 21.76 9.57 -28.06
N THR A 207 21.34 9.11 -26.88
CA THR A 207 20.17 9.62 -26.15
C THR A 207 20.56 10.56 -25.01
N GLY A 208 21.85 10.80 -24.77
CA GLY A 208 22.36 11.68 -23.72
C GLY A 208 22.23 11.10 -22.30
N ASN A 209 22.15 9.77 -22.18
CA ASN A 209 21.95 9.04 -20.93
C ASN A 209 23.20 8.27 -20.47
N GLU A 210 24.34 8.40 -21.14
CA GLU A 210 25.55 7.59 -20.91
C GLU A 210 26.03 7.55 -19.45
N LYS A 211 25.73 8.58 -18.65
CA LYS A 211 26.06 8.62 -17.21
C LYS A 211 25.38 7.52 -16.39
N ASP A 212 24.25 6.99 -16.84
CA ASP A 212 23.58 5.85 -16.20
C ASP A 212 24.38 4.54 -16.37
N LEU A 213 25.21 4.46 -17.41
CA LEU A 213 26.07 3.32 -17.68
C LEU A 213 27.47 3.45 -17.07
N LEU A 214 28.00 4.67 -17.07
CA LEU A 214 29.39 4.95 -16.70
C LEU A 214 29.65 4.64 -15.22
N THR A 215 30.81 4.03 -14.97
CA THR A 215 31.37 3.91 -13.63
C THR A 215 32.00 5.23 -13.19
N ASP A 216 32.11 5.44 -11.88
CA ASP A 216 32.52 6.72 -11.31
C ASP A 216 34.00 7.10 -11.63
N ASP A 217 34.82 6.11 -12.02
CA ASP A 217 36.21 6.28 -12.49
C ASP A 217 36.34 6.57 -14.00
N SER A 218 35.22 6.69 -14.72
CA SER A 218 35.22 7.02 -16.14
C SER A 218 35.76 8.42 -16.43
N THR A 219 36.57 8.52 -17.49
CA THR A 219 37.11 9.79 -17.99
C THR A 219 36.71 9.99 -19.46
N PRO A 220 36.84 11.21 -20.02
CA PRO A 220 36.62 11.41 -21.45
C PRO A 220 37.50 10.54 -22.35
N GLN A 221 38.68 10.12 -21.86
CA GLN A 221 39.64 9.29 -22.58
C GLN A 221 39.42 7.78 -22.38
N ALA A 222 38.89 7.38 -21.22
CA ALA A 222 38.64 5.98 -20.87
C ALA A 222 37.21 5.86 -20.32
N LYS A 223 36.31 5.38 -21.17
CA LYS A 223 34.87 5.23 -20.88
C LYS A 223 34.62 3.83 -20.33
N TRP A 224 34.37 3.72 -19.04
CA TRP A 224 34.14 2.44 -18.39
C TRP A 224 32.66 2.28 -18.08
N ILE A 225 32.04 1.22 -18.57
CA ILE A 225 30.64 0.93 -18.25
C ILE A 225 30.51 -0.22 -17.27
N PHE A 226 29.33 -0.31 -16.67
CA PHE A 226 29.05 -1.35 -15.70
C PHE A 226 29.37 -2.75 -16.23
N GLY A 227 30.25 -3.44 -15.51
CA GLY A 227 30.39 -4.88 -15.60
C GLY A 227 29.69 -5.59 -14.44
N LYS A 228 29.59 -6.91 -14.60
CA LYS A 228 28.99 -7.93 -13.76
C LYS A 228 27.52 -7.74 -13.36
N LYS A 229 26.70 -8.76 -13.61
CA LYS A 229 25.38 -8.88 -12.98
C LYS A 229 25.54 -8.90 -11.45
N TRP A 230 24.67 -8.19 -10.74
CA TRP A 230 24.64 -8.22 -9.27
C TRP A 230 23.23 -8.45 -8.76
N TYR A 231 23.12 -8.91 -7.52
CA TYR A 231 21.86 -9.32 -6.90
C TYR A 231 21.52 -8.33 -5.78
N PRO A 232 20.67 -7.33 -6.06
CA PRO A 232 20.20 -6.41 -5.05
C PRO A 232 19.62 -7.14 -3.84
N SER A 233 19.98 -6.65 -2.67
CA SER A 233 19.61 -7.24 -1.40
C SER A 233 19.64 -6.18 -0.31
N GLY A 234 19.15 -6.53 0.88
CA GLY A 234 19.16 -5.60 1.98
C GLY A 234 18.21 -6.00 3.08
N ARG A 235 17.94 -5.04 3.96
CA ARG A 235 17.01 -5.19 5.09
C ARG A 235 16.23 -3.90 5.30
N ILE A 236 14.91 -3.98 5.28
CA ILE A 236 14.03 -2.83 5.53
C ILE A 236 13.59 -2.86 6.99
N GLN A 237 13.84 -1.77 7.71
CA GLN A 237 13.39 -1.57 9.08
C GLN A 237 12.67 -0.23 9.21
N VAL A 238 11.84 -0.09 10.24
CA VAL A 238 11.14 1.15 10.56
C VAL A 238 11.30 1.45 12.05
N LYS A 239 11.40 2.73 12.40
CA LYS A 239 11.30 3.22 13.77
C LYS A 239 9.93 2.86 14.33
N ASP A 240 9.91 2.35 15.55
CA ASP A 240 8.68 2.09 16.30
C ASP A 240 8.84 2.71 17.68
N ASP A 241 7.95 3.63 18.06
CA ASP A 241 8.04 4.37 19.33
C ASP A 241 8.00 3.47 20.57
N ILE A 242 7.52 2.23 20.43
CA ILE A 242 7.36 1.27 21.52
C ILE A 242 8.45 0.19 21.47
N LEU A 243 8.81 -0.30 20.28
CA LEU A 243 9.79 -1.38 20.06
C LEU A 243 11.17 -0.90 19.60
N ASP A 244 11.37 0.41 19.51
CA ASP A 244 12.54 1.12 18.96
C ASP A 244 12.73 0.93 17.46
N VAL A 245 13.19 -0.24 17.01
CA VAL A 245 13.39 -0.53 15.58
C VAL A 245 12.91 -1.94 15.27
N VAL A 246 12.01 -2.06 14.30
CA VAL A 246 11.40 -3.34 13.91
C VAL A 246 11.59 -3.64 12.43
N PRO A 247 11.69 -4.92 12.05
CA PRO A 247 11.72 -5.30 10.64
C PRO A 247 10.37 -5.03 9.96
N VAL A 248 10.40 -4.48 8.75
CA VAL A 248 9.19 -4.33 7.93
C VAL A 248 8.99 -5.62 7.15
N THR A 249 8.12 -6.50 7.64
CA THR A 249 7.84 -7.80 7.02
C THR A 249 6.92 -7.64 5.80
N GLY A 250 7.20 -8.37 4.74
CA GLY A 250 6.35 -8.46 3.56
C GLY A 250 6.27 -7.19 2.72
N ALA A 251 7.19 -6.24 2.85
CA ALA A 251 7.33 -5.08 1.96
C ALA A 251 7.82 -5.52 0.58
N GLN A 252 7.22 -4.96 -0.48
CA GLN A 252 7.63 -5.21 -1.86
C GLN A 252 8.73 -4.22 -2.25
N VAL A 253 9.93 -4.73 -2.45
CA VAL A 253 11.10 -3.96 -2.89
C VAL A 253 11.31 -4.22 -4.38
N LEU A 254 11.24 -3.16 -5.17
CA LEU A 254 11.49 -3.15 -6.59
C LEU A 254 12.87 -2.57 -6.89
N MET A 255 13.55 -3.16 -7.85
CA MET A 255 14.78 -2.67 -8.43
C MET A 255 14.53 -2.30 -9.88
N ARG A 256 14.32 -1.00 -10.08
CA ARG A 256 13.99 -0.44 -11.39
C ARG A 256 15.25 -0.01 -12.12
N GLN A 257 15.40 -0.49 -13.35
CA GLN A 257 16.39 -0.03 -14.30
C GLN A 257 15.70 0.26 -15.64
N TRP A 258 15.37 1.53 -15.86
CA TRP A 258 14.55 1.99 -16.98
C TRP A 258 13.23 1.20 -17.11
N PHE A 259 13.16 0.26 -18.05
CA PHE A 259 11.98 -0.56 -18.36
C PHE A 259 12.03 -1.97 -17.75
N THR A 260 13.13 -2.33 -17.08
CA THR A 260 13.24 -3.61 -16.38
C THR A 260 13.03 -3.40 -14.88
N VAL A 261 12.35 -4.37 -14.25
CA VAL A 261 12.07 -4.35 -12.82
C VAL A 261 12.35 -5.73 -12.25
N ALA A 262 13.31 -5.81 -11.34
CA ALA A 262 13.50 -6.97 -10.46
C ALA A 262 12.74 -6.74 -9.14
N GLN A 263 12.29 -7.81 -8.49
CA GLN A 263 11.48 -7.73 -7.26
C GLN A 263 12.07 -8.61 -6.16
N GLY A 264 11.93 -8.16 -4.92
CA GLY A 264 12.06 -8.95 -3.70
C GLY A 264 10.95 -8.61 -2.71
N ILE A 265 10.60 -9.55 -1.84
CA ILE A 265 9.67 -9.32 -0.72
C ILE A 265 10.43 -9.55 0.56
N THR A 266 10.31 -8.64 1.52
CA THR A 266 11.01 -8.78 2.80
C THR A 266 10.47 -9.95 3.63
N ASP A 267 11.37 -10.72 4.23
CA ASP A 267 11.05 -11.80 5.15
C ASP A 267 10.67 -11.28 6.55
N GLY A 268 10.44 -12.20 7.51
CA GLY A 268 10.12 -11.86 8.90
C GLY A 268 11.21 -11.10 9.67
N ASN A 269 12.43 -11.05 9.13
CA ASN A 269 13.55 -10.27 9.64
C ASN A 269 13.76 -8.97 8.87
N GLY A 270 12.91 -8.67 7.88
CA GLY A 270 13.00 -7.51 7.01
C GLY A 270 13.98 -7.69 5.84
N ASN A 271 14.62 -8.86 5.69
CA ASN A 271 15.63 -9.08 4.66
C ASN A 271 14.97 -9.36 3.31
N PHE A 272 15.58 -8.90 2.22
CA PHE A 272 15.15 -9.21 0.86
C PHE A 272 16.33 -9.45 -0.06
N SER A 273 16.06 -10.11 -1.18
CA SER A 273 16.94 -10.20 -2.35
C SER A 273 16.08 -10.23 -3.61
N THR A 274 16.59 -9.68 -4.71
CA THR A 274 15.91 -9.71 -6.02
C THR A 274 16.64 -10.62 -7.01
N SER A 275 16.06 -10.81 -8.20
CA SER A 275 16.82 -11.30 -9.35
C SER A 275 17.93 -10.32 -9.73
N SER A 276 18.87 -10.77 -10.58
CA SER A 276 20.01 -9.95 -10.96
C SER A 276 19.62 -8.73 -11.79
N VAL A 277 20.36 -7.63 -11.59
CA VAL A 277 20.37 -6.45 -12.49
C VAL A 277 21.82 -6.21 -12.97
N ARG A 278 22.01 -5.35 -13.97
CA ARG A 278 23.33 -5.04 -14.50
C ARG A 278 23.54 -3.52 -14.50
N GLY A 279 24.45 -3.00 -13.69
CA GLY A 279 24.67 -1.55 -13.59
C GLY A 279 23.90 -0.85 -12.49
N LYS A 280 23.72 0.48 -12.64
CA LYS A 280 22.98 1.30 -11.68
C LYS A 280 21.49 1.03 -11.81
N ALA A 281 20.83 0.80 -10.68
CA ALA A 281 19.40 0.59 -10.60
C ALA A 281 18.85 1.23 -9.32
N LYS A 282 17.58 1.63 -9.34
CA LYS A 282 16.94 2.36 -8.25
C LYS A 282 16.08 1.43 -7.40
N TYR A 283 16.32 1.46 -6.09
CA TYR A 283 15.42 0.85 -5.11
C TYR A 283 14.12 1.65 -5.02
N VAL A 284 12.99 0.96 -5.02
CA VAL A 284 11.66 1.53 -4.76
C VAL A 284 10.89 0.56 -3.87
N ILE A 285 10.30 1.01 -2.78
CA ILE A 285 9.31 0.23 -2.04
C ILE A 285 7.94 0.63 -2.54
N GLN A 286 7.16 -0.32 -3.04
CA GLN A 286 5.74 -0.14 -3.28
C GLN A 286 4.97 -0.68 -2.08
N TRP A 287 4.23 0.18 -1.39
CA TRP A 287 3.46 -0.19 -0.20
C TRP A 287 2.15 -0.90 -0.59
N GLU A 288 2.27 -2.12 -1.10
CA GLU A 288 1.14 -2.97 -1.46
C GLU A 288 1.47 -4.45 -1.32
N ARG A 289 0.43 -5.28 -1.21
CA ARG A 289 0.44 -6.74 -1.38
C ARG A 289 -0.84 -7.19 -2.05
N TYR A 290 -0.95 -8.49 -2.37
CA TYR A 290 -2.07 -9.03 -3.14
C TYR A 290 -3.46 -8.55 -2.66
N ASN A 291 -3.70 -8.54 -1.35
CA ASN A 291 -4.99 -8.15 -0.76
C ASN A 291 -5.16 -6.65 -0.48
N TYR A 292 -4.10 -5.85 -0.40
CA TYR A 292 -4.20 -4.44 -0.02
C TYR A 292 -3.16 -3.54 -0.70
N SER A 293 -3.48 -2.26 -0.88
CA SER A 293 -2.57 -1.24 -1.39
C SER A 293 -2.69 0.03 -0.54
N VAL A 294 -1.58 0.47 0.04
CA VAL A 294 -1.47 1.75 0.75
C VAL A 294 -1.33 2.85 -0.29
N ARG A 295 -2.11 3.92 -0.10
CA ARG A 295 -2.21 5.05 -1.03
C ARG A 295 -1.68 6.31 -0.38
N ASN A 296 -0.94 7.11 -1.15
CA ASN A 296 -0.62 8.48 -0.77
C ASN A 296 -1.86 9.33 -1.09
N GLY A 297 -2.60 9.73 -0.05
CA GLY A 297 -3.97 10.21 -0.24
C GLY A 297 -4.92 9.09 -0.67
N SER A 298 -5.90 9.38 -1.54
CA SER A 298 -6.91 8.37 -1.93
C SER A 298 -6.60 7.58 -3.19
N ILE A 299 -5.69 8.06 -4.04
CA ILE A 299 -5.64 7.63 -5.45
C ILE A 299 -4.27 7.02 -5.79
N PHE A 300 -3.19 7.76 -5.58
CA PHE A 300 -1.86 7.35 -6.03
C PHE A 300 -1.23 6.29 -5.12
N GLN A 301 -0.41 5.43 -5.72
CA GLN A 301 0.32 4.40 -4.99
C GLN A 301 1.30 5.07 -4.01
N ALA A 302 1.27 4.67 -2.74
CA ALA A 302 2.33 5.08 -1.81
C ALA A 302 3.62 4.33 -2.16
N GLU A 303 4.71 5.07 -2.34
CA GLU A 303 6.03 4.53 -2.64
C GLU A 303 7.10 5.24 -1.80
N MET A 304 8.13 4.49 -1.37
CA MET A 304 9.39 5.06 -0.86
C MET A 304 10.45 4.94 -1.95
N LYS A 305 11.08 6.06 -2.31
CA LYS A 305 12.19 6.08 -3.27
C LYS A 305 13.52 5.85 -2.55
N GLY A 306 14.20 4.76 -2.87
CA GLY A 306 15.54 4.47 -2.39
C GLY A 306 16.65 4.99 -3.32
N PRO A 307 17.91 4.65 -3.01
CA PRO A 307 19.06 5.15 -3.76
C PRO A 307 19.17 4.49 -5.16
N ASN A 308 19.80 5.20 -6.10
CA ASN A 308 20.14 4.68 -7.43
C ASN A 308 21.62 4.24 -7.44
N VAL A 309 21.86 2.94 -7.35
CA VAL A 309 23.19 2.39 -6.99
C VAL A 309 23.55 1.15 -7.81
N LYS A 310 24.83 0.78 -7.78
CA LYS A 310 25.38 -0.46 -8.35
C LYS A 310 26.06 -1.24 -7.23
N GLN A 311 25.84 -2.56 -7.15
CA GLN A 311 26.51 -3.47 -6.22
C GLN A 311 26.45 -3.03 -4.74
N GLN A 312 25.34 -2.40 -4.36
CA GLN A 312 25.15 -1.89 -3.00
C GLN A 312 23.84 -2.42 -2.43
N ALA A 313 23.94 -3.11 -1.30
CA ALA A 313 22.79 -3.54 -0.54
C ALA A 313 22.15 -2.35 0.21
N TRP A 314 20.82 -2.39 0.40
CA TRP A 314 20.06 -1.28 0.97
C TRP A 314 19.52 -1.62 2.37
N TYR A 315 19.94 -0.86 3.37
CA TYR A 315 19.61 -1.08 4.78
C TYR A 315 18.94 0.14 5.42
N PRO A 316 17.79 0.63 4.90
CA PRO A 316 17.13 1.77 5.50
C PRO A 316 16.53 1.41 6.87
N VAL A 317 16.74 2.30 7.84
CA VAL A 317 15.87 2.44 9.00
C VAL A 317 14.97 3.63 8.70
N ILE A 318 13.72 3.35 8.36
CA ILE A 318 12.74 4.38 8.03
C ILE A 318 12.35 5.10 9.34
N ASP A 319 12.65 6.39 9.42
CA ASP A 319 12.48 7.19 10.64
C ASP A 319 11.89 8.56 10.24
N GLY A 320 10.65 8.81 10.63
CA GLY A 320 9.90 10.03 10.35
C GLY A 320 9.16 10.07 9.02
N GLY A 321 8.25 11.06 8.94
CA GLY A 321 7.60 11.47 7.69
C GLY A 321 6.55 10.49 7.15
N GLU A 322 6.25 10.63 5.86
CA GLU A 322 5.27 9.79 5.16
C GLU A 322 5.72 8.32 5.07
N ASP A 323 7.01 8.07 4.88
CA ASP A 323 7.52 6.72 4.69
C ASP A 323 7.37 5.86 5.95
N GLU A 324 7.63 6.43 7.14
CA GLU A 324 7.36 5.74 8.41
C GLU A 324 5.87 5.44 8.56
N TYR A 325 5.03 6.45 8.28
CA TYR A 325 3.58 6.30 8.35
C TYR A 325 3.05 5.21 7.41
N HIS A 326 3.52 5.17 6.16
CA HIS A 326 3.17 4.14 5.19
C HIS A 326 3.67 2.76 5.63
N ALA A 327 4.89 2.66 6.18
CA ALA A 327 5.47 1.42 6.68
C ALA A 327 4.66 0.85 7.87
N LEU A 328 4.22 1.69 8.80
CA LEU A 328 3.39 1.29 9.95
C LEU A 328 1.99 0.82 9.52
N ILE A 329 1.34 1.54 8.60
CA ILE A 329 0.07 1.11 8.00
C ILE A 329 0.26 -0.23 7.27
N HIS A 330 1.34 -0.37 6.50
CA HIS A 330 1.67 -1.61 5.80
C HIS A 330 1.87 -2.77 6.78
N GLN A 331 2.59 -2.57 7.89
CA GLN A 331 2.78 -3.62 8.89
C GLN A 331 1.45 -4.08 9.51
N ALA A 332 0.55 -3.16 9.85
CA ALA A 332 -0.78 -3.50 10.36
C ALA A 332 -1.62 -4.30 9.35
N ALA A 333 -1.66 -3.83 8.09
CA ALA A 333 -2.34 -4.55 7.04
C ALA A 333 -1.72 -5.93 6.78
N HIS A 334 -0.39 -6.02 6.74
CA HIS A 334 0.33 -7.28 6.53
C HIS A 334 0.03 -8.29 7.63
N ASP A 335 0.12 -7.90 8.89
CA ASP A 335 -0.15 -8.77 10.04
C ASP A 335 -1.61 -9.25 10.01
N PHE A 336 -2.56 -8.37 9.69
CA PHE A 336 -3.96 -8.77 9.62
C PHE A 336 -4.23 -9.71 8.44
N TYR A 337 -3.70 -9.46 7.24
CA TYR A 337 -3.97 -10.31 6.05
C TYR A 337 -3.14 -11.58 5.97
N TYR A 338 -1.92 -11.59 6.50
CA TYR A 338 -0.96 -12.68 6.30
C TYR A 338 -0.33 -13.21 7.60
N GLY A 339 -0.50 -12.52 8.73
CA GLY A 339 -0.04 -12.95 10.04
C GLY A 339 -1.09 -13.73 10.85
N TYR A 340 -0.81 -13.89 12.14
CA TYR A 340 -1.73 -14.49 13.11
C TYR A 340 -2.84 -13.48 13.46
N ARG A 341 -4.10 -13.90 13.30
CA ARG A 341 -5.30 -13.07 13.53
C ARG A 341 -6.31 -13.71 14.50
N PHE A 342 -5.84 -14.53 15.43
CA PHE A 342 -6.70 -15.17 16.45
C PHE A 342 -7.84 -16.04 15.89
N GLY A 343 -7.70 -16.54 14.65
CA GLY A 343 -8.74 -17.30 13.95
C GLY A 343 -9.89 -16.46 13.39
N LEU A 344 -9.78 -15.12 13.43
CA LEU A 344 -10.73 -14.20 12.81
C LEU A 344 -10.77 -14.38 11.29
N THR A 345 -11.90 -13.98 10.71
CA THR A 345 -12.05 -13.84 9.27
C THR A 345 -11.07 -12.78 8.76
N SER A 346 -10.52 -12.97 7.57
CA SER A 346 -9.70 -11.94 6.93
C SER A 346 -10.59 -10.74 6.56
N PRO A 347 -10.08 -9.49 6.58
CA PRO A 347 -10.74 -8.40 5.87
C PRO A 347 -10.94 -8.75 4.37
N PRO A 348 -11.79 -8.01 3.63
CA PRO A 348 -12.11 -8.31 2.24
C PRO A 348 -10.87 -8.63 1.40
N LYS A 349 -10.91 -9.73 0.65
CA LYS A 349 -9.76 -10.26 -0.07
C LYS A 349 -9.88 -9.90 -1.54
N ASN A 350 -8.75 -9.53 -2.14
CA ASN A 350 -8.71 -9.20 -3.56
C ASN A 350 -9.16 -10.40 -4.40
N ASN A 351 -9.95 -10.14 -5.45
CA ASN A 351 -10.49 -11.11 -6.38
C ASN A 351 -11.37 -12.23 -5.75
N HIS A 352 -11.75 -12.09 -4.47
CA HIS A 352 -12.61 -13.05 -3.79
C HIS A 352 -14.09 -12.73 -4.06
N ILE A 353 -14.91 -13.77 -4.25
CA ILE A 353 -16.35 -13.65 -4.51
C ILE A 353 -17.10 -13.86 -3.20
N TYR A 354 -17.73 -12.80 -2.70
CA TYR A 354 -18.67 -12.86 -1.59
C TYR A 354 -20.12 -12.90 -2.12
N ASN A 355 -21.11 -13.08 -1.24
CA ASN A 355 -22.52 -13.04 -1.62
C ASN A 355 -23.00 -11.67 -2.15
N PHE A 356 -22.20 -10.61 -1.96
CA PHE A 356 -22.40 -9.27 -2.50
C PHE A 356 -21.49 -8.95 -3.70
N GLY A 357 -20.84 -9.96 -4.29
CA GLY A 357 -20.04 -9.83 -5.51
C GLY A 357 -18.54 -10.01 -5.29
N ARG A 358 -17.79 -9.91 -6.40
CA ARG A 358 -16.32 -9.93 -6.39
C ARG A 358 -15.81 -8.65 -5.73
N GLN A 359 -14.78 -8.77 -4.90
CA GLN A 359 -14.11 -7.64 -4.27
C GLN A 359 -12.77 -7.34 -4.95
N SER A 360 -12.47 -6.06 -5.08
CA SER A 360 -11.15 -5.59 -5.49
C SER A 360 -10.19 -5.54 -4.30
N GLN A 361 -8.92 -5.22 -4.57
CA GLN A 361 -7.89 -4.98 -3.56
C GLN A 361 -8.33 -3.86 -2.61
N ILE A 362 -8.15 -4.05 -1.29
CA ILE A 362 -8.45 -3.00 -0.31
C ILE A 362 -7.44 -1.87 -0.44
N LYS A 363 -7.93 -0.65 -0.66
CA LYS A 363 -7.15 0.57 -0.70
C LYS A 363 -7.20 1.27 0.65
N ILE A 364 -6.02 1.61 1.17
CA ILE A 364 -5.83 2.25 2.46
C ILE A 364 -5.21 3.62 2.22
N ALA A 365 -6.02 4.68 2.32
CA ALA A 365 -5.57 6.04 2.15
C ALA A 365 -4.83 6.54 3.39
N ALA A 366 -3.53 6.77 3.27
CA ALA A 366 -2.74 7.46 4.28
C ALA A 366 -2.97 8.97 4.12
N ARG A 367 -3.59 9.60 5.12
CA ARG A 367 -3.91 11.03 5.14
C ARG A 367 -3.17 11.72 6.29
N LYS A 368 -2.42 12.78 5.97
CA LYS A 368 -1.73 13.62 6.96
C LYS A 368 -2.67 14.43 7.83
N THR A 369 -3.71 14.97 7.21
CA THR A 369 -4.71 15.78 7.90
C THR A 369 -5.96 14.96 8.17
N ALA A 370 -6.62 15.27 9.28
CA ALA A 370 -8.05 15.07 9.44
C ALA A 370 -8.72 16.42 9.13
N PRO A 371 -9.07 16.73 7.86
CA PRO A 371 -9.86 17.92 7.60
C PRO A 371 -11.06 17.90 8.54
N TRP A 372 -11.25 19.00 9.29
CA TRP A 372 -12.39 19.19 10.20
C TRP A 372 -12.46 18.22 11.40
N GLY A 373 -11.35 17.57 11.77
CA GLY A 373 -11.31 16.64 12.91
C GLY A 373 -12.04 15.32 12.69
N VAL A 374 -12.37 14.97 11.43
CA VAL A 374 -13.05 13.72 11.10
C VAL A 374 -12.09 12.54 11.33
N PRO A 375 -12.46 11.52 12.12
CA PRO A 375 -11.57 10.40 12.43
C PRO A 375 -11.24 9.54 11.20
N SER A 376 -10.33 8.58 11.40
CA SER A 376 -10.17 7.45 10.49
C SER A 376 -11.52 6.77 10.21
N SER A 377 -11.64 6.15 9.04
CA SER A 377 -12.91 5.54 8.66
C SER A 377 -12.76 4.45 7.62
N TYR A 378 -13.65 3.47 7.71
CA TYR A 378 -13.98 2.51 6.67
C TYR A 378 -15.36 2.80 6.06
N SER A 379 -15.46 2.71 4.73
CA SER A 379 -16.74 2.70 4.02
C SER A 379 -16.64 1.90 2.72
N HIS A 380 -17.35 0.76 2.66
CA HIS A 380 -17.48 0.03 1.39
C HIS A 380 -18.30 0.81 0.38
N VAL A 381 -19.37 1.50 0.79
CA VAL A 381 -20.25 2.24 -0.11
C VAL A 381 -19.50 3.32 -0.87
N ARG A 382 -18.54 4.01 -0.23
CA ARG A 382 -17.69 5.00 -0.92
C ARG A 382 -16.94 4.37 -2.09
N SER A 383 -16.36 3.20 -1.86
CA SER A 383 -15.66 2.46 -2.89
C SER A 383 -16.64 1.95 -3.95
N GLU A 384 -17.77 1.37 -3.58
CA GLU A 384 -18.79 0.89 -4.51
C GLU A 384 -19.36 2.00 -5.41
N LEU A 385 -19.66 3.17 -4.85
CA LEU A 385 -20.16 4.34 -5.60
C LEU A 385 -19.11 4.95 -6.53
N THR A 386 -17.83 4.82 -6.18
CA THR A 386 -16.71 5.28 -7.01
C THR A 386 -16.14 4.16 -7.87
N PHE A 387 -16.87 3.04 -8.00
CA PHE A 387 -16.41 1.85 -8.72
C PHE A 387 -14.97 1.48 -8.37
N GLY A 388 -14.66 1.49 -7.07
CA GLY A 388 -13.39 1.13 -6.45
C GLY A 388 -12.30 2.21 -6.45
N LEU A 389 -12.54 3.39 -7.03
CA LEU A 389 -11.52 4.44 -7.16
C LEU A 389 -11.12 5.06 -5.83
N SER A 390 -12.11 5.39 -5.00
CA SER A 390 -11.86 5.92 -3.67
C SER A 390 -11.49 4.81 -2.71
N ALA A 391 -10.48 5.08 -1.88
CA ALA A 391 -10.06 4.15 -0.85
C ALA A 391 -11.21 3.79 0.12
N GLN A 392 -11.40 2.50 0.37
CA GLN A 392 -12.36 2.03 1.36
C GLN A 392 -11.99 2.55 2.76
N ILE A 393 -10.69 2.57 3.05
CA ILE A 393 -10.13 2.94 4.35
C ILE A 393 -9.39 4.25 4.23
N HIS A 394 -9.59 5.14 5.19
CA HIS A 394 -8.81 6.37 5.35
C HIS A 394 -8.23 6.39 6.75
N ILE A 395 -6.90 6.34 6.85
CA ILE A 395 -6.16 6.45 8.10
C ILE A 395 -5.69 7.89 8.25
N LYS A 396 -6.08 8.53 9.36
CA LYS A 396 -5.76 9.91 9.71
C LYS A 396 -5.07 9.96 11.08
N ALA A 397 -4.01 9.18 11.20
CA ALA A 397 -3.20 9.02 12.40
C ALA A 397 -1.75 9.51 12.20
N TYR A 398 -1.49 10.29 11.14
CA TYR A 398 -0.16 10.84 10.88
C TYR A 398 0.35 11.65 12.08
N GLY A 399 1.62 11.44 12.44
CA GLY A 399 2.25 12.06 13.61
C GLY A 399 1.80 11.50 14.96
N ARG A 400 0.93 10.48 15.00
CA ARG A 400 0.65 9.70 16.21
C ARG A 400 1.71 8.62 16.40
N LEU A 401 1.81 8.12 17.63
CA LEU A 401 2.76 7.07 17.98
C LEU A 401 2.53 5.79 17.18
N SER A 402 3.60 5.02 16.98
CA SER A 402 3.59 3.83 16.10
C SER A 402 2.50 2.82 16.46
N ASP A 403 2.26 2.57 17.75
CA ASP A 403 1.21 1.66 18.18
C ASP A 403 -0.20 2.18 17.84
N MET A 404 -0.44 3.49 17.92
CA MET A 404 -1.70 4.11 17.51
C MET A 404 -1.94 4.08 16.01
N VAL A 405 -0.90 4.30 15.19
CA VAL A 405 -1.03 4.15 13.73
C VAL A 405 -1.38 2.70 13.39
N TYR A 406 -0.67 1.75 14.02
CA TYR A 406 -0.93 0.32 13.84
C TYR A 406 -2.35 -0.06 14.27
N GLY A 407 -2.73 0.24 15.51
CA GLY A 407 -4.03 -0.13 16.07
C GLY A 407 -5.20 0.55 15.35
N THR A 408 -5.07 1.84 14.99
CA THR A 408 -6.09 2.52 14.17
C THR A 408 -6.26 1.84 12.81
N THR A 409 -5.17 1.40 12.19
CA THR A 409 -5.25 0.67 10.91
C THR A 409 -5.97 -0.68 11.08
N ILE A 410 -5.69 -1.40 12.18
CA ILE A 410 -6.41 -2.62 12.53
C ILE A 410 -7.90 -2.35 12.78
N HIS A 411 -8.25 -1.26 13.48
CA HIS A 411 -9.65 -0.87 13.75
C HIS A 411 -10.43 -0.71 12.44
N GLU A 412 -9.90 0.05 11.49
CA GLU A 412 -10.57 0.26 10.20
C GLU A 412 -10.63 -1.00 9.33
N LEU A 413 -9.60 -1.84 9.37
CA LEU A 413 -9.64 -3.16 8.73
C LEU A 413 -10.66 -4.11 9.40
N SER A 414 -10.93 -3.92 10.70
CA SER A 414 -11.91 -4.70 11.45
C SER A 414 -13.34 -4.29 11.12
N HIS A 415 -13.58 -3.00 10.86
CA HIS A 415 -14.82 -2.55 10.19
C HIS A 415 -15.00 -3.23 8.83
N ALA A 416 -13.93 -3.31 8.04
CA ALA A 416 -13.95 -3.99 6.75
C ALA A 416 -14.29 -5.49 6.88
N LEU A 417 -13.68 -6.17 7.85
CA LEU A 417 -14.01 -7.54 8.22
C LEU A 417 -15.47 -7.68 8.64
N HIS A 418 -15.97 -6.84 9.55
CA HIS A 418 -17.34 -6.92 10.05
C HIS A 418 -18.35 -6.87 8.90
N SER A 419 -18.06 -6.04 7.90
CA SER A 419 -18.87 -5.90 6.71
C SER A 419 -18.93 -7.14 5.80
N VAL A 420 -17.96 -8.07 5.89
CA VAL A 420 -18.00 -9.34 5.13
C VAL A 420 -18.70 -10.47 5.87
N ILE A 421 -18.78 -10.40 7.22
CA ILE A 421 -19.48 -11.40 8.03
C ILE A 421 -20.98 -11.40 7.70
N ASP A 422 -21.59 -10.22 7.67
CA ASP A 422 -22.97 -10.00 7.26
C ASP A 422 -23.15 -8.57 6.75
N ARG A 423 -23.00 -8.39 5.43
CA ARG A 423 -23.12 -7.08 4.76
C ARG A 423 -24.45 -6.39 5.05
N SER A 424 -25.55 -7.14 5.13
CA SER A 424 -26.86 -6.53 5.38
C SER A 424 -26.97 -6.00 6.79
N ALA A 425 -26.58 -6.80 7.79
CA ALA A 425 -26.61 -6.36 9.18
C ALA A 425 -25.64 -5.19 9.41
N TYR A 426 -24.45 -5.24 8.80
CA TYR A 426 -23.48 -4.14 8.85
C TYR A 426 -24.06 -2.82 8.30
N ASN A 427 -24.74 -2.88 7.15
CA ASN A 427 -25.38 -1.70 6.57
C ASN A 427 -26.46 -1.12 7.48
N ASP A 428 -27.30 -1.98 8.08
CA ASP A 428 -28.34 -1.57 9.02
C ASP A 428 -27.72 -0.88 10.25
N ILE A 429 -26.63 -1.45 10.80
CA ILE A 429 -25.88 -0.85 11.91
C ILE A 429 -25.38 0.55 11.51
N CYS A 430 -24.66 0.67 10.40
CA CYS A 430 -24.12 1.96 9.95
C CYS A 430 -25.23 2.99 9.73
N GLN A 431 -26.32 2.61 9.07
CA GLN A 431 -27.47 3.49 8.84
C GLN A 431 -28.00 4.02 10.18
N ASP A 432 -28.28 3.13 11.12
CA ASP A 432 -28.87 3.55 12.39
C ASP A 432 -27.89 4.35 13.27
N SER A 433 -26.58 4.04 13.22
CA SER A 433 -25.53 4.76 13.96
C SER A 433 -25.39 6.22 13.57
N PHE A 434 -25.73 6.59 12.32
CA PHE A 434 -25.50 7.93 11.80
C PHE A 434 -26.77 8.68 11.40
N LEU A 435 -27.83 7.98 10.97
CA LEU A 435 -29.03 8.59 10.37
C LEU A 435 -30.30 8.44 11.21
N SER A 436 -30.29 7.63 12.28
CA SER A 436 -31.47 7.48 13.14
C SER A 436 -31.77 8.79 13.90
N PHE A 437 -33.04 9.19 13.91
CA PHE A 437 -33.53 10.31 14.71
C PHE A 437 -33.76 9.94 16.18
N ASN A 438 -33.64 8.66 16.54
CA ASN A 438 -33.77 8.19 17.92
C ASN A 438 -32.39 8.01 18.54
N SER A 439 -32.08 8.77 19.61
CA SER A 439 -30.78 8.77 20.27
C SER A 439 -30.39 7.39 20.83
N ALA A 440 -31.34 6.66 21.40
CA ALA A 440 -31.10 5.32 21.94
C ALA A 440 -30.72 4.34 20.82
N VAL A 441 -31.45 4.36 19.70
CA VAL A 441 -31.12 3.60 18.48
C VAL A 441 -29.71 3.96 18.01
N LYS A 442 -29.41 5.25 17.89
CA LYS A 442 -28.09 5.72 17.46
C LYS A 442 -26.97 5.18 18.36
N ASN A 443 -27.16 5.27 19.69
CA ASN A 443 -26.16 4.87 20.68
C ASN A 443 -25.90 3.36 20.66
N ARG A 444 -26.93 2.50 20.76
CA ARG A 444 -26.72 1.05 20.77
C ARG A 444 -26.14 0.49 19.47
N ASN A 445 -26.44 1.12 18.35
CA ASN A 445 -25.91 0.71 17.05
C ASN A 445 -24.47 1.14 16.90
N ARG A 446 -24.17 2.41 17.22
CA ARG A 446 -22.80 2.93 17.20
C ARG A 446 -21.88 2.20 18.19
N ARG A 447 -22.42 1.79 19.35
CA ARG A 447 -21.69 0.98 20.32
C ARG A 447 -21.26 -0.37 19.75
N LEU A 448 -22.15 -1.12 19.09
CA LEU A 448 -21.75 -2.36 18.41
C LEU A 448 -20.75 -2.07 17.27
N LEU A 449 -21.04 -1.05 16.46
CA LEU A 449 -20.22 -0.67 15.32
C LEU A 449 -18.76 -0.46 15.72
N GLU A 450 -18.50 0.27 16.80
CA GLU A 450 -17.14 0.63 17.21
C GLU A 450 -16.50 -0.36 18.20
N SER A 451 -17.29 -0.96 19.11
CA SER A 451 -16.71 -1.83 20.16
C SER A 451 -16.15 -3.15 19.61
N TRP A 452 -16.73 -3.70 18.55
CA TRP A 452 -16.16 -4.89 17.92
C TRP A 452 -14.77 -4.62 17.30
N PRO A 453 -14.61 -3.61 16.41
CA PRO A 453 -13.31 -3.18 15.94
C PRO A 453 -12.32 -2.83 17.05
N THR A 454 -12.74 -2.16 18.12
CA THR A 454 -11.88 -1.87 19.29
C THR A 454 -11.38 -3.15 19.96
N THR A 455 -12.19 -4.22 19.97
CA THR A 455 -11.78 -5.53 20.49
C THR A 455 -10.64 -6.12 19.66
N VAL A 456 -10.76 -6.08 18.33
CA VAL A 456 -9.76 -6.61 17.41
C VAL A 456 -8.49 -5.76 17.41
N GLU A 457 -8.63 -4.43 17.42
CA GLU A 457 -7.55 -3.47 17.63
C GLU A 457 -6.76 -3.81 18.90
N THR A 458 -7.45 -4.02 20.02
CA THR A 458 -6.83 -4.36 21.30
C THR A 458 -6.04 -5.66 21.20
N LEU A 459 -6.66 -6.73 20.67
CA LEU A 459 -6.02 -8.04 20.52
C LEU A 459 -4.75 -7.98 19.65
N MET A 460 -4.84 -7.39 18.46
CA MET A 460 -3.73 -7.31 17.51
C MET A 460 -2.60 -6.41 18.04
N THR A 461 -2.94 -5.29 18.66
CA THR A 461 -1.94 -4.38 19.24
C THR A 461 -1.20 -5.04 20.41
N LEU A 462 -1.92 -5.72 21.30
CA LEU A 462 -1.28 -6.50 22.38
C LEU A 462 -0.37 -7.61 21.83
N GLU A 463 -0.79 -8.33 20.79
CA GLU A 463 0.03 -9.39 20.17
C GLU A 463 1.30 -8.84 19.52
N ARG A 464 1.21 -7.69 18.83
CA ARG A 464 2.37 -7.02 18.25
C ARG A 464 3.37 -6.61 19.32
N TYR A 465 2.89 -6.00 20.40
CA TYR A 465 3.73 -5.39 21.44
C TYR A 465 3.99 -6.29 22.65
N LYS A 466 3.60 -7.58 22.61
CA LYS A 466 3.74 -8.54 23.73
C LYS A 466 5.15 -8.73 24.27
N ARG A 467 6.18 -8.38 23.48
CA ARG A 467 7.59 -8.44 23.90
C ARG A 467 7.91 -7.38 24.97
N ILE A 468 7.15 -6.30 25.02
CA ILE A 468 7.27 -5.28 26.05
C ILE A 468 6.52 -5.76 27.30
N ARG A 469 7.28 -6.08 28.35
CA ARG A 469 6.72 -6.57 29.63
C ARG A 469 5.75 -5.53 30.21
N GLY A 470 4.52 -5.98 30.47
CA GLY A 470 3.47 -5.13 31.03
C GLY A 470 2.99 -4.04 30.06
N TYR A 471 3.15 -4.24 28.75
CA TYR A 471 2.52 -3.37 27.76
C TYR A 471 0.99 -3.44 27.92
N SER A 472 0.40 -2.26 27.94
CA SER A 472 -1.03 -2.04 27.77
C SER A 472 -1.22 -1.22 26.50
N VAL A 473 -2.31 -1.45 25.77
CA VAL A 473 -2.59 -0.71 24.52
C VAL A 473 -2.49 0.80 24.77
N TYR A 474 -1.69 1.49 23.95
CA TYR A 474 -1.45 2.94 24.04
C TYR A 474 -0.93 3.41 25.40
N ARG A 475 -0.08 2.60 26.04
CA ARG A 475 0.52 2.87 27.37
C ARG A 475 1.06 4.30 27.53
N SER A 476 1.64 4.85 26.47
CA SER A 476 2.21 6.20 26.40
C SER A 476 1.17 7.31 26.45
N THR A 477 -0.08 7.03 26.07
CA THR A 477 -1.21 7.96 26.15
C THR A 477 -2.37 7.27 26.86
N LEU A 478 -2.28 7.18 28.19
CA LEU A 478 -3.26 6.48 29.07
C LEU A 478 -4.72 6.79 28.76
N SER A 479 -5.03 7.96 28.18
CA SER A 479 -6.36 8.33 27.72
C SER A 479 -6.92 7.44 26.61
N ASN A 480 -6.12 6.70 25.85
CA ASN A 480 -6.56 5.89 24.70
C ASN A 480 -6.68 4.39 25.00
N ASN A 481 -6.21 3.92 26.15
CA ASN A 481 -6.45 2.53 26.56
C ASN A 481 -7.90 2.36 27.02
N PHE A 482 -8.76 1.77 26.18
CA PHE A 482 -10.18 1.60 26.49
C PHE A 482 -10.46 0.71 27.70
N GLN A 483 -9.55 -0.19 28.08
CA GLN A 483 -9.64 -0.93 29.35
C GLN A 483 -9.40 -0.06 30.59
N ASN A 484 -8.73 1.10 30.44
CA ASN A 484 -8.46 2.01 31.55
C ASN A 484 -9.40 3.22 31.55
N ARG A 485 -10.50 3.18 30.80
CA ARG A 485 -11.50 4.25 30.76
C ARG A 485 -12.67 3.97 31.70
N THR A 486 -13.18 5.04 32.31
CA THR A 486 -14.45 4.96 33.03
C THR A 486 -15.60 4.79 32.04
N ILE A 487 -16.69 4.20 32.51
CA ILE A 487 -17.93 4.02 31.76
C ILE A 487 -18.45 5.36 31.21
N SER A 488 -18.33 6.44 32.00
CA SER A 488 -18.81 7.78 31.62
C SER A 488 -17.95 8.47 30.56
N ALA A 489 -16.70 8.02 30.36
CA ALA A 489 -15.78 8.65 29.42
C ALA A 489 -16.04 8.20 27.97
N GLU A 490 -16.62 7.02 27.77
CA GLU A 490 -16.79 6.44 26.45
C GLU A 490 -17.98 5.47 26.40
N ASN A 491 -18.92 5.74 25.49
CA ASN A 491 -20.17 4.97 25.37
C ASN A 491 -20.26 4.17 24.05
N HIS A 492 -19.35 4.41 23.10
CA HIS A 492 -19.35 3.77 21.78
C HIS A 492 -18.15 2.84 21.60
N TYR A 493 -16.96 3.28 22.00
CA TYR A 493 -15.71 2.50 21.95
C TYR A 493 -15.47 1.79 23.29
N THR A 494 -16.19 0.69 23.53
CA THR A 494 -16.20 0.03 24.84
C THR A 494 -15.14 -1.06 24.94
N SER A 495 -14.69 -1.35 26.17
CA SER A 495 -13.85 -2.52 26.47
C SER A 495 -14.62 -3.85 26.41
N GLY A 496 -15.96 -3.80 26.41
CA GLY A 496 -16.82 -4.96 26.65
C GLY A 496 -16.57 -6.18 25.77
N GLY A 497 -16.10 -6.00 24.53
CA GLY A 497 -15.73 -7.14 23.69
C GLY A 497 -14.41 -7.82 24.10
N TYR A 498 -13.42 -7.05 24.56
CA TYR A 498 -12.17 -7.59 25.09
C TYR A 498 -12.33 -8.14 26.51
N ASP A 499 -13.17 -7.50 27.33
CA ASP A 499 -13.57 -7.96 28.68
C ASP A 499 -14.10 -9.40 28.65
N MET A 500 -14.91 -9.74 27.62
CA MET A 500 -15.39 -11.12 27.44
C MET A 500 -14.27 -12.15 27.17
N ILE A 501 -13.08 -11.71 26.74
CA ILE A 501 -11.94 -12.57 26.39
C ILE A 501 -10.95 -12.69 27.55
N ASP A 502 -10.65 -11.57 28.23
CA ASP A 502 -9.60 -11.52 29.24
C ASP A 502 -10.06 -12.03 30.61
N LEU A 503 -9.31 -11.71 31.67
CA LEU A 503 -9.62 -12.10 33.05
C LEU A 503 -9.70 -10.88 33.98
N GLN A 504 -9.73 -9.66 33.45
CA GLN A 504 -9.54 -8.44 34.25
C GLN A 504 -10.86 -7.74 34.54
N ASN A 505 -11.28 -7.77 35.80
CA ASN A 505 -12.36 -6.92 36.27
C ASN A 505 -11.85 -5.50 36.57
N GLN A 506 -12.08 -4.54 35.66
CA GLN A 506 -11.62 -3.15 35.83
C GLN A 506 -12.20 -2.50 37.08
N ASN A 507 -13.48 -2.75 37.40
CA ASN A 507 -14.10 -2.24 38.61
C ASN A 507 -13.38 -2.74 39.88
N GLY A 508 -12.98 -4.01 39.89
CA GLY A 508 -12.22 -4.59 40.99
C GLY A 508 -10.81 -4.00 41.15
N ILE A 509 -10.20 -3.54 40.06
CA ILE A 509 -8.83 -3.00 40.05
C ILE A 509 -8.81 -1.49 40.31
N TYR A 510 -9.69 -0.73 39.66
CA TYR A 510 -9.67 0.74 39.62
C TYR A 510 -10.81 1.40 40.40
N GLY A 511 -11.81 0.63 40.84
CA GLY A 511 -12.90 1.09 41.67
C GLY A 511 -14.15 1.56 40.91
N ALA A 512 -15.02 2.25 41.65
CA ALA A 512 -16.32 2.70 41.16
C ALA A 512 -16.18 3.65 39.96
N GLY A 513 -16.94 3.39 38.89
CA GLY A 513 -16.92 4.15 37.64
C GLY A 513 -16.29 3.40 36.46
N TYR A 514 -15.59 2.30 36.72
CA TYR A 514 -15.10 1.37 35.71
C TYR A 514 -16.09 0.23 35.46
N PRO A 515 -16.08 -0.40 34.26
CA PRO A 515 -16.97 -1.50 33.91
C PRO A 515 -16.92 -2.62 34.95
N VAL A 516 -18.10 -3.05 35.41
CA VAL A 516 -18.22 -4.29 36.20
C VAL A 516 -18.08 -5.45 35.24
N ASP A 517 -16.88 -6.02 35.19
CA ASP A 517 -16.58 -7.16 34.33
C ASP A 517 -16.36 -8.44 35.14
N ARG A 518 -17.28 -9.39 34.96
CA ARG A 518 -17.19 -10.74 35.54
C ARG A 518 -17.28 -11.81 34.44
N VAL A 519 -17.15 -11.40 33.18
CA VAL A 519 -17.22 -12.29 32.03
C VAL A 519 -15.79 -12.64 31.61
N SER A 520 -15.54 -13.86 31.17
CA SER A 520 -14.23 -14.25 30.63
C SER A 520 -14.34 -15.52 29.80
N GLY A 521 -13.27 -15.85 29.07
CA GLY A 521 -13.12 -17.15 28.42
C GLY A 521 -13.90 -17.33 27.11
N TYR A 522 -14.44 -16.26 26.53
CA TYR A 522 -14.84 -16.28 25.12
C TYR A 522 -13.62 -16.16 24.21
N THR A 523 -13.72 -16.70 23.00
CA THR A 523 -12.68 -16.54 21.97
C THR A 523 -13.08 -15.48 20.96
N ALA A 524 -12.11 -14.79 20.35
CA ALA A 524 -12.38 -13.80 19.32
C ALA A 524 -13.27 -14.34 18.16
N PRO A 525 -13.09 -15.60 17.67
CA PRO A 525 -14.01 -16.17 16.68
C PRO A 525 -15.44 -16.39 17.16
N GLN A 526 -15.66 -16.68 18.45
CA GLN A 526 -17.02 -16.83 18.99
C GLN A 526 -17.75 -15.49 18.94
N LEU A 527 -17.06 -14.42 19.34
CA LEU A 527 -17.56 -13.06 19.32
C LEU A 527 -17.81 -12.54 17.90
N GLU A 528 -16.88 -12.80 16.96
CA GLU A 528 -17.04 -12.48 15.53
C GLU A 528 -18.29 -13.16 14.95
N GLN A 529 -18.43 -14.47 15.17
CA GLN A 529 -19.53 -15.24 14.63
C GLN A 529 -20.90 -14.81 15.19
N ALA A 530 -20.93 -14.26 16.41
CA ALA A 530 -22.14 -13.67 16.98
C ALA A 530 -22.54 -12.33 16.33
N LEU A 531 -21.68 -11.68 15.53
CA LEU A 531 -22.05 -10.49 14.75
C LEU A 531 -23.05 -10.84 13.65
N LYS A 532 -23.03 -12.08 13.14
CA LYS A 532 -23.91 -12.51 12.05
C LYS A 532 -25.39 -12.34 12.43
N GLY A 533 -26.07 -11.46 11.71
CA GLY A 533 -27.47 -11.09 11.94
C GLY A 533 -27.73 -10.15 13.14
N SER A 534 -26.71 -9.82 13.93
CA SER A 534 -26.81 -8.87 15.05
C SER A 534 -26.76 -7.46 14.50
N ARG A 535 -27.76 -6.64 14.81
CA ARG A 535 -27.88 -5.26 14.30
C ARG A 535 -27.64 -4.19 15.36
N ASN A 536 -27.45 -4.57 16.62
CA ASN A 536 -27.18 -3.63 17.71
C ASN A 536 -26.49 -4.31 18.89
N TRP A 537 -26.01 -3.49 19.83
CA TRP A 537 -25.30 -3.91 21.04
C TRP A 537 -25.98 -5.07 21.80
N TYR A 538 -27.29 -4.96 22.05
CA TYR A 538 -28.01 -5.98 22.82
C TYR A 538 -28.27 -7.24 22.01
N GLN A 539 -28.50 -7.14 20.69
CA GLN A 539 -28.62 -8.31 19.83
C GLN A 539 -27.31 -9.11 19.77
N TRP A 540 -26.17 -8.44 19.74
CA TRP A 540 -24.87 -9.12 19.80
C TRP A 540 -24.69 -9.88 21.11
N ARG A 541 -24.98 -9.23 22.25
CA ARG A 541 -25.02 -9.90 23.57
C ARG A 541 -25.90 -11.13 23.59
N ASP A 542 -27.15 -10.98 23.15
CA ASP A 542 -28.15 -12.05 23.19
C ASP A 542 -27.74 -13.21 22.28
N LYS A 543 -27.11 -12.90 21.15
CA LYS A 543 -26.53 -13.88 20.23
C LYS A 543 -25.37 -14.63 20.87
N ILE A 544 -24.44 -13.96 21.55
CA ILE A 544 -23.34 -14.59 22.29
C ILE A 544 -23.90 -15.54 23.36
N LYS A 545 -24.83 -15.02 24.19
CA LYS A 545 -25.46 -15.74 25.30
C LYS A 545 -26.21 -17.01 24.86
N SER A 546 -26.85 -16.96 23.69
CA SER A 546 -27.63 -18.07 23.14
C SER A 546 -26.80 -19.06 22.31
N SER A 547 -25.71 -18.60 21.69
CA SER A 547 -24.94 -19.42 20.74
C SER A 547 -23.83 -20.25 21.42
N TYR A 548 -23.37 -19.86 22.61
CA TYR A 548 -22.24 -20.50 23.26
C TYR A 548 -22.51 -20.87 24.72
N SER A 549 -21.97 -22.03 25.12
CA SER A 549 -21.88 -22.40 26.53
C SER A 549 -20.59 -21.85 27.10
N ASN A 550 -20.72 -20.94 28.07
CA ASN A 550 -19.60 -20.39 28.84
C ASN A 550 -20.06 -20.23 30.31
N PRO A 551 -19.27 -20.65 31.31
CA PRO A 551 -19.62 -20.53 32.73
C PRO A 551 -19.96 -19.11 33.19
N THR A 552 -19.34 -18.09 32.59
CA THR A 552 -19.55 -16.69 32.97
C THR A 552 -20.67 -16.00 32.19
N LYS A 553 -21.36 -16.72 31.27
CA LYS A 553 -22.43 -16.14 30.43
C LYS A 553 -23.58 -15.49 31.22
N ILE A 554 -23.77 -15.91 32.48
CA ILE A 554 -24.76 -15.34 33.39
C ILE A 554 -24.50 -13.87 33.71
N TYR A 555 -23.26 -13.40 33.54
CA TYR A 555 -22.85 -12.01 33.80
C TYR A 555 -22.85 -11.12 32.54
N LEU A 556 -23.21 -11.65 31.37
CA LEU A 556 -23.23 -10.88 30.12
C LEU A 556 -24.20 -9.68 30.17
N ASP A 557 -25.35 -9.86 30.83
CA ASP A 557 -26.31 -8.76 30.95
C ASP A 557 -25.74 -7.62 31.79
N GLU A 558 -25.04 -7.94 32.88
CA GLU A 558 -24.37 -6.95 33.73
C GLU A 558 -23.25 -6.22 32.97
N LEU A 559 -22.38 -6.97 32.28
CA LEU A 559 -21.28 -6.38 31.52
C LEU A 559 -21.81 -5.38 30.49
N PHE A 560 -22.83 -5.76 29.72
CA PHE A 560 -23.41 -4.90 28.70
C PHE A 560 -24.22 -3.73 29.28
N SER A 561 -24.76 -3.86 30.50
CA SER A 561 -25.50 -2.82 31.21
C SER A 561 -24.62 -1.68 31.75
N ASN A 562 -23.29 -1.83 31.72
CA ASN A 562 -22.38 -0.72 32.00
C ASN A 562 -22.61 0.43 31.02
N TRP A 563 -22.90 0.15 29.74
CA TRP A 563 -23.10 1.19 28.71
C TRP A 563 -24.56 1.25 28.27
N GLN A 564 -25.29 2.28 28.73
CA GLN A 564 -26.73 2.46 28.49
C GLN A 564 -27.03 3.42 27.33
N ASP A 565 -28.23 3.28 26.76
CA ASP A 565 -28.71 4.02 25.59
C ASP A 565 -28.99 5.51 25.84
#